data_AF-A0A653BIW9-F1
#
_entry.id   AF-A0A653BIW9-F1
#
_cell.length_a   1.000
_cell.length_b   1.000
_cell.length_c   1.000
_cell.angle_alpha   90.00
_cell.angle_beta   90.00
_cell.angle_gamma   90.00
#
_symmetry.space_group_name_H-M   'P 1'
#
loop_
_entity.id
_entity.type
_entity.pdbx_description
1 polymer ?
#
loop_
_entity_poly.entity_id
_entity_poly.type
_entity_poly.pdbx_seq_one_letter_code
_entity_poly.pdbx_strand_id
1 'polypeptide(L)'
;MAYDGHPHARPPPTAMAANGMAGIPGGKPAYSFHMNGDGQLQPVPFPSDALIGPGIPRHARQINTLSHGEVVCAVTISNPTKYVYTGGKGCVKVWDISQPGSKSPVSQLDCLV
;
A
#
# COMPACT_ATOMS: atom_id res chain seq x y z
N MET A 1 -30.38 -2.97 3.30
CA MET A 1 -29.40 -3.39 2.29
C MET A 1 -28.46 -4.37 2.96
N ALA A 2 -28.63 -5.66 2.67
CA ALA A 2 -27.76 -6.70 3.20
C ALA A 2 -26.37 -6.54 2.57
N TYR A 3 -25.32 -6.59 3.38
CA TYR A 3 -23.98 -6.81 2.86
C TYR A 3 -23.99 -8.23 2.27
N ASP A 4 -23.71 -8.37 0.98
CA ASP A 4 -23.53 -9.67 0.38
C ASP A 4 -22.18 -10.19 0.88
N GLY A 5 -22.23 -11.07 1.86
CA GLY A 5 -21.05 -11.72 2.42
C GLY A 5 -20.53 -12.71 1.42
N HIS A 6 -19.79 -12.24 0.41
CA HIS A 6 -19.00 -13.14 -0.42
C HIS A 6 -18.21 -14.03 0.55
N PRO A 7 -18.45 -15.35 0.56
CA PRO A 7 -17.71 -16.25 1.43
C PRO A 7 -16.26 -16.03 1.03
N HIS A 8 -15.43 -15.61 1.98
CA HIS A 8 -14.00 -15.46 1.76
C HIS A 8 -13.53 -16.79 1.17
N ALA A 9 -13.31 -16.81 -0.15
CA ALA A 9 -12.87 -17.98 -0.86
C ALA A 9 -11.48 -18.26 -0.32
N ARG A 10 -11.42 -19.12 0.70
CA ARG A 10 -10.16 -19.53 1.29
C ARG A 10 -9.53 -20.43 0.23
N PRO A 11 -8.35 -20.09 -0.31
CA PRO A 11 -7.70 -20.94 -1.29
C PRO A 11 -7.50 -22.33 -0.67
N PRO A 12 -7.77 -23.42 -1.42
CA PRO A 12 -7.64 -24.76 -0.90
C PRO A 12 -6.19 -25.03 -0.46
N PRO A 13 -5.95 -25.89 0.54
CA PRO A 13 -4.60 -26.18 1.06
C PRO A 13 -3.61 -26.62 -0.03
N THR A 14 -4.13 -27.26 -1.08
CA THR A 14 -3.37 -27.73 -2.25
C THR A 14 -2.97 -26.61 -3.22
N ALA A 15 -3.68 -25.48 -3.24
CA ALA A 15 -3.32 -24.31 -4.05
C ALA A 15 -2.12 -23.53 -3.47
N MET A 16 -1.76 -23.75 -2.20
CA MET A 16 -0.56 -23.13 -1.61
C MET A 16 0.74 -23.68 -2.19
N ALA A 17 0.71 -24.88 -2.81
CA ALA A 17 1.87 -25.53 -3.41
C ALA A 17 2.00 -25.26 -4.93
N ALA A 18 0.97 -24.70 -5.58
CA ALA A 18 0.82 -24.76 -7.03
C ALA A 18 1.36 -23.54 -7.79
N ASN A 19 2.09 -22.62 -7.14
CA ASN A 19 2.50 -21.36 -7.77
C ASN A 19 3.65 -21.49 -8.79
N GLY A 20 3.91 -22.68 -9.36
CA GLY A 20 5.07 -22.92 -10.23
C GLY A 20 6.44 -22.69 -9.56
N MET A 21 6.45 -22.33 -8.28
CA MET A 21 7.64 -22.12 -7.44
C MET A 21 7.97 -23.35 -6.60
N ALA A 22 7.55 -24.54 -7.03
CA ALA A 22 7.86 -25.82 -6.39
C ALA A 22 9.38 -26.16 -6.35
N GLY A 23 10.26 -25.21 -6.69
CA GLY A 23 11.71 -25.38 -6.72
C GLY A 23 12.52 -24.19 -6.20
N ILE A 24 11.93 -23.20 -5.51
CA ILE A 24 12.71 -22.11 -4.89
C ILE A 24 12.74 -22.30 -3.37
N PRO A 25 13.86 -22.81 -2.81
CA PRO A 25 14.05 -22.85 -1.36
C PRO A 25 13.87 -21.44 -0.78
N GLY A 26 12.90 -21.27 0.13
CA GLY A 26 12.62 -19.98 0.78
C GLY A 26 11.55 -19.09 0.12
N GLY A 27 10.80 -19.58 -0.87
CA GLY A 27 9.68 -18.85 -1.45
C GLY A 27 8.52 -18.60 -0.46
N LYS A 28 7.90 -17.42 -0.51
CA LYS A 28 6.67 -17.13 0.26
C LYS A 28 5.50 -17.99 -0.26
N PRO A 29 4.54 -18.41 0.59
CA PRO A 29 3.29 -19.03 0.12
C PRO A 29 2.58 -18.14 -0.91
N ALA A 30 1.78 -18.75 -1.79
CA ALA A 30 0.97 -18.01 -2.76
C ALA A 30 0.07 -16.98 -2.06
N TYR A 31 0.14 -15.72 -2.51
CA TYR A 31 -0.63 -14.59 -1.95
C TYR A 31 -1.47 -13.83 -2.99
N SER A 32 -1.32 -14.18 -4.27
CA SER A 32 -2.08 -13.62 -5.40
C SER A 32 -2.81 -14.74 -6.10
N PHE A 33 -4.11 -14.57 -6.31
CA PHE A 33 -4.99 -15.57 -6.91
C PHE A 33 -5.87 -14.94 -7.97
N HIS A 34 -6.07 -15.65 -9.08
CA HIS A 34 -7.09 -15.36 -10.07
C HIS A 34 -8.35 -16.13 -9.73
N MET A 35 -9.51 -15.47 -9.79
CA MET A 35 -10.82 -16.10 -9.62
C MET A 35 -11.39 -16.36 -11.01
N ASN A 36 -11.49 -17.64 -11.38
CA ASN A 36 -12.09 -18.03 -12.65
C ASN A 36 -13.61 -17.82 -12.60
N GLY A 37 -14.25 -17.75 -13.76
CA GLY A 37 -15.72 -17.60 -13.88
C GLY A 37 -16.53 -18.70 -13.16
N ASP A 38 -15.90 -19.85 -12.90
CA ASP A 38 -16.48 -20.98 -12.17
C ASP A 38 -16.34 -20.88 -10.64
N GLY A 39 -15.88 -19.73 -10.13
CA GLY A 39 -15.69 -19.48 -8.70
C GLY A 39 -14.48 -20.16 -8.06
N GLN A 40 -13.64 -20.81 -8.88
CA GLN A 40 -12.42 -21.46 -8.41
C GLN A 40 -11.26 -20.46 -8.34
N LEU A 41 -10.54 -20.47 -7.21
CA LEU A 41 -9.28 -19.74 -7.05
C LEU A 41 -8.09 -20.54 -7.58
N GLN A 42 -7.26 -19.89 -8.37
CA GLN A 42 -5.98 -20.42 -8.85
C GLN A 42 -4.85 -19.43 -8.57
N PRO A 43 -3.68 -19.88 -8.07
CA PRO A 43 -2.53 -19.00 -7.88
C PRO A 43 -2.11 -18.31 -9.18
N VAL A 44 -1.71 -17.03 -9.11
CA VAL A 44 -1.27 -16.29 -10.31
C VAL A 44 0.17 -16.67 -10.65
N PRO A 45 0.45 -17.25 -11.84
CA PRO A 45 1.81 -17.40 -12.33
C PRO A 45 2.35 -16.02 -12.75
N PHE A 46 3.36 -15.52 -12.03
CA PHE A 46 3.95 -14.21 -12.35
C PHE A 46 4.81 -14.30 -13.62
N PRO A 47 4.60 -13.42 -14.62
CA PRO A 47 5.52 -13.33 -15.74
C PRO A 47 6.90 -12.79 -15.28
N SER A 48 7.93 -12.96 -16.11
CA SER A 48 9.31 -12.59 -15.76
C SER A 48 9.52 -11.11 -15.47
N ASP A 49 8.63 -10.26 -15.98
CA ASP A 49 8.64 -8.80 -15.83
C ASP A 49 7.78 -8.28 -14.66
N ALA A 50 7.04 -9.16 -13.96
CA ALA A 50 6.12 -8.77 -12.89
C ALA A 50 6.80 -8.04 -11.71
N LEU A 51 8.06 -8.39 -11.43
CA LEU A 51 8.82 -7.87 -10.30
C LEU A 51 10.03 -7.02 -10.72
N ILE A 52 10.39 -7.02 -12.01
CA ILE A 52 11.58 -6.36 -12.55
C ILE A 52 11.27 -5.86 -13.95
N GLY A 53 11.35 -4.54 -14.16
CA GLY A 53 11.15 -3.93 -15.47
C GLY A 53 11.30 -2.40 -15.43
N PRO A 54 11.33 -1.72 -16.58
CA PRO A 54 11.31 -0.26 -16.64
C PRO A 54 10.09 0.31 -15.89
N GLY A 55 10.33 1.23 -14.95
CA GLY A 55 9.26 1.85 -14.15
C GLY A 55 8.79 1.03 -12.94
N ILE A 56 9.23 -0.23 -12.76
CA ILE A 56 8.89 -1.06 -11.60
C ILE A 56 9.79 -0.67 -10.39
N PRO A 57 9.23 -0.27 -9.23
CA PRO A 57 10.02 0.11 -8.07
C PRO A 57 10.85 -1.06 -7.51
N ARG A 58 12.15 -0.82 -7.23
CA ARG A 58 13.04 -1.85 -6.62
C ARG A 58 13.09 -1.80 -5.10
N HIS A 59 12.94 -0.60 -4.54
CA HIS A 59 12.87 -0.38 -3.10
C HIS A 59 12.22 0.99 -2.85
N ALA A 60 11.63 1.17 -1.67
CA ALA A 60 11.23 2.46 -1.15
C ALA A 60 12.19 2.88 -0.04
N ARG A 61 12.71 4.10 -0.10
CA ARG A 61 13.58 4.66 0.94
C ARG A 61 12.80 5.69 1.73
N GLN A 62 12.75 5.55 3.05
CA GLN A 62 12.22 6.60 3.91
C GLN A 62 13.14 7.82 3.88
N ILE A 63 12.58 8.98 3.55
CA ILE A 63 13.30 10.25 3.42
C ILE A 63 12.95 11.24 4.53
N ASN A 64 11.70 11.21 5.02
CA ASN A 64 11.18 12.11 6.02
C ASN A 64 10.26 11.36 6.99
N THR A 65 10.13 11.90 8.20
CA THR A 65 9.12 11.54 9.19
C THR A 65 8.43 12.82 9.61
N LEU A 66 7.12 12.90 9.44
CA LEU A 66 6.33 14.11 9.69
C LEU A 66 5.54 13.93 10.99
N SER A 67 6.01 14.56 12.07
CA SER A 67 5.46 14.38 13.42
C SER A 67 4.16 15.15 13.62
N HIS A 68 3.04 14.64 13.10
CA HIS A 68 1.72 15.28 13.25
C HIS A 68 1.29 15.40 14.73
N GLY A 69 1.67 14.45 15.58
CA GLY A 69 1.37 14.44 17.03
C GLY A 69 0.08 13.70 17.40
N GLU A 70 -0.75 13.37 16.42
CA GLU A 70 -1.97 12.57 16.54
C GLU A 70 -1.96 11.48 15.46
N VAL A 71 -2.93 10.55 15.52
CA VAL A 71 -3.13 9.57 14.45
C VAL A 71 -3.44 10.29 13.14
N VAL A 72 -2.68 9.98 12.09
CA VAL A 72 -2.89 10.50 10.74
C VAL A 72 -3.81 9.56 9.98
N CYS A 73 -5.02 10.02 9.65
CA CYS A 73 -6.02 9.23 8.93
C CYS A 73 -6.07 9.54 7.43
N ALA A 74 -5.55 10.70 7.02
CA ALA A 74 -5.52 11.13 5.63
C ALA A 74 -4.18 11.76 5.29
N VAL A 75 -3.69 11.49 4.06
CA VAL A 75 -2.49 12.11 3.50
C VAL A 75 -2.71 12.47 2.04
N THR A 76 -2.16 13.60 1.60
CA THR A 76 -2.04 13.92 0.18
C THR A 76 -0.75 14.68 -0.10
N ILE A 77 -0.33 14.71 -1.37
CA ILE A 77 0.93 15.29 -1.84
C ILE A 77 0.61 16.31 -2.93
N SER A 78 1.25 17.48 -2.88
CA SER A 78 1.08 18.50 -3.91
C SER A 78 1.67 18.09 -5.26
N ASN A 79 1.21 18.73 -6.33
CA ASN A 79 1.85 18.66 -7.65
C ASN A 79 2.23 20.10 -8.08
N PRO A 80 3.53 20.45 -8.22
CA PRO A 80 4.71 19.60 -8.07
C PRO A 80 4.95 19.14 -6.61
N THR A 81 5.70 18.05 -6.44
CA THR A 81 5.99 17.42 -5.14
C THR A 81 6.82 18.35 -4.24
N LYS A 82 6.14 19.17 -3.45
CA LYS A 82 6.75 20.13 -2.51
C LYS A 82 6.12 20.03 -1.13
N TYR A 83 4.80 19.92 -1.07
CA TYR A 83 4.05 19.87 0.17
C TYR A 83 3.43 18.50 0.38
N VAL A 84 3.49 18.04 1.63
CA VAL A 84 2.65 16.95 2.13
C VAL A 84 1.60 17.55 3.05
N TYR A 85 0.39 17.05 2.98
CA TYR A 85 -0.71 17.41 3.86
C TYR A 85 -1.04 16.19 4.70
N THR A 86 -1.00 16.32 6.03
CA THR A 86 -1.39 15.23 6.94
C THR A 86 -2.61 15.67 7.74
N GLY A 87 -3.69 14.88 7.65
CA GLY A 87 -4.93 15.10 8.40
C GLY A 87 -4.96 14.20 9.63
N GLY A 88 -5.15 14.80 10.80
CA GLY A 88 -5.31 14.11 12.07
C GLY A 88 -6.52 14.63 12.83
N LYS A 89 -6.53 14.47 14.16
CA LYS A 89 -7.65 14.90 14.99
C LYS A 89 -7.84 16.42 14.92
N GLY A 90 -8.94 16.84 14.30
CA GLY A 90 -9.38 18.23 14.28
C GLY A 90 -8.53 19.21 13.48
N CYS A 91 -7.48 18.76 12.77
CA CYS A 91 -6.66 19.65 11.96
C CYS A 91 -5.96 18.95 10.78
N VAL A 92 -5.55 19.77 9.81
CA VAL A 92 -4.61 19.41 8.75
C VAL A 92 -3.32 20.18 8.95
N LYS A 93 -2.18 19.49 8.90
CA LYS A 93 -0.84 20.10 8.93
C LYS A 93 -0.20 20.01 7.55
N VAL A 94 0.42 21.10 7.12
CA VAL A 94 1.14 21.20 5.84
C VAL A 94 2.63 21.16 6.11
N TRP A 95 3.37 20.38 5.33
CA TRP A 95 4.81 20.16 5.51
C TRP A 95 5.54 20.46 4.20
N ASP A 96 6.57 21.30 4.22
CA ASP A 96 7.48 21.43 3.09
C ASP A 96 8.52 20.30 3.14
N ILE A 97 8.52 19.44 2.13
CA ILE A 97 9.43 18.30 2.00
C ILE A 97 10.56 18.55 1.00
N SER A 98 10.67 19.77 0.45
CA SER A 98 11.77 20.13 -0.46
C SER A 98 13.12 20.20 0.25
N GLN A 99 13.13 20.44 1.56
CA GLN A 99 14.34 20.56 2.37
C GLN A 99 14.45 19.40 3.37
N PRO A 100 15.45 18.51 3.23
CA PRO A 100 15.73 17.49 4.22
C PRO A 100 16.07 18.14 5.56
N GLY A 101 15.21 17.93 6.58
CA GLY A 101 15.45 18.42 7.94
C GLY A 101 14.40 19.39 8.48
N SER A 102 13.47 19.89 7.65
CA SER A 102 12.30 20.60 8.17
C SER A 102 11.41 19.63 8.94
N LYS A 103 11.29 19.84 10.26
CA LYS A 103 10.51 18.98 11.18
C LYS A 103 9.24 19.64 11.69
N SER A 104 9.03 20.93 11.37
CA SER A 104 7.85 21.68 11.78
C SER A 104 6.87 21.81 10.61
N PRO A 105 5.56 21.75 10.87
CA PRO A 105 4.58 22.10 9.85
C PRO A 105 4.75 23.56 9.45
N VAL A 106 4.63 23.86 8.16
CA VAL A 106 4.64 25.25 7.65
C VAL A 106 3.30 25.93 7.86
N SER A 107 2.22 25.16 8.03
CA SER A 107 0.88 25.67 8.30
C SER A 107 0.02 24.59 8.98
N GLN A 108 -1.00 25.04 9.71
CA GLN A 108 -2.04 24.20 10.29
C GLN A 108 -3.40 24.84 10.02
N LEU A 109 -4.37 24.00 9.63
CA LEU A 109 -5.76 24.39 9.46
C LEU A 109 -6.59 23.59 10.44
N ASP A 110 -7.28 24.26 11.36
CA ASP A 110 -8.20 23.62 12.29
C ASP A 110 -9.54 23.37 11.60
N CYS A 111 -10.03 22.15 11.68
CA CYS A 111 -11.20 21.65 10.95
C CYS A 111 -12.41 21.41 11.85
N LEU A 112 -12.22 21.49 13.17
CA LEU A 112 -13.27 21.31 14.17
C LEU A 112 -13.14 22.43 15.22
N VAL A 113 -14.22 23.18 15.39
CA VAL A 113 -14.44 24.11 16.52
C VAL A 113 -15.41 23.48 17.51
#